data_AF-A0A0Q2MEN9-F1
#
_entry.id   AF-A0A0Q2MEN9-F1
#
_cell.length_a   1.000
_cell.length_b   1.000
_cell.length_c   1.000
_cell.angle_alpha   90.00
_cell.angle_beta   90.00
_cell.angle_gamma   90.00
#
_symmetry.space_group_name_H-M   'P 1'
#
loop_
_entity.id
_entity.type
_entity.pdbx_description
1 polymer ?
#
loop_
_entity_poly.entity_id
_entity_poly.type
_entity_poly.pdbx_seq_one_letter_code
_entity_poly.pdbx_strand_id
1 'polypeptide(L)'
;MFAAAVLGASGMPTVARADPPGRLIYEMVVWAPDTRSQGWRGLLYDTEGNPVQAEPGQKVTTLLGDFVSVACEMLWDVCGMIRVDMAQWMKTHSTNTPSIGVSNDWDYRMYVSGETSPEPQWKSTLVHAGSEVPPNTTPVDTPMGPFRTGGPNAVGWARAGWFPVGWQPPPQ
;
A
#
# COMPACT_ATOMS: atom_id res chain seq x y z
N MET A 1 8.88 -24.33 50.46
CA MET A 1 7.58 -24.04 49.83
C MET A 1 7.55 -22.55 49.55
N PHE A 2 7.81 -22.13 48.30
CA PHE A 2 7.32 -20.92 47.65
C PHE A 2 7.51 -21.16 46.16
N ALA A 3 6.40 -21.30 45.44
CA ALA A 3 6.33 -21.36 44.00
C ALA A 3 6.00 -19.95 43.47
N ALA A 4 6.62 -19.55 42.37
CA ALA A 4 6.11 -18.53 41.44
C ALA A 4 6.96 -18.66 40.17
N ALA A 5 6.49 -19.30 39.10
CA ALA A 5 5.46 -18.90 38.14
C ALA A 5 6.13 -18.43 36.84
N VAL A 6 6.13 -19.32 35.85
CA VAL A 6 6.45 -19.04 34.43
C VAL A 6 5.25 -18.31 33.84
N LEU A 7 5.41 -17.05 33.45
CA LEU A 7 4.47 -16.25 32.65
C LEU A 7 5.29 -15.15 31.95
N GLY A 8 5.29 -14.94 30.64
CA GLY A 8 4.66 -15.65 29.54
C GLY A 8 5.40 -15.25 28.27
N ALA A 9 5.75 -16.25 27.47
CA ALA A 9 6.04 -16.04 26.05
C ALA A 9 4.70 -15.78 25.37
N SER A 10 4.42 -14.53 25.00
CA SER A 10 3.32 -14.18 24.10
C SER A 10 3.71 -12.99 23.24
N GLY A 11 4.87 -13.09 22.58
CA GLY A 11 5.02 -12.49 21.26
C GLY A 11 4.46 -13.51 20.28
N MET A 12 3.23 -13.30 19.81
CA MET A 12 2.71 -14.07 18.68
C MET A 12 3.76 -14.07 17.57
N PRO A 13 4.02 -15.18 16.86
CA PRO A 13 4.73 -15.07 15.61
C PRO A 13 3.82 -14.24 14.70
N THR A 14 4.13 -12.95 14.54
CA THR A 14 3.94 -12.32 13.24
C THR A 14 4.56 -13.32 12.30
N VAL A 15 3.75 -14.02 11.49
CA VAL A 15 4.31 -14.95 10.51
C VAL A 15 5.33 -14.10 9.76
N ALA A 16 6.61 -14.42 9.96
CA ALA A 16 7.71 -13.76 9.28
C ALA A 16 7.54 -14.17 7.81
N ARG A 17 6.69 -13.44 7.11
CA ARG A 17 6.38 -13.67 5.72
C ARG A 17 7.54 -13.08 4.95
N ALA A 18 8.18 -13.92 4.14
CA ALA A 18 9.17 -13.41 3.19
C ALA A 18 8.44 -12.50 2.21
N ASP A 19 8.85 -11.23 2.16
CA ASP A 19 8.39 -10.32 1.14
C ASP A 19 8.70 -10.93 -0.26
N PRO A 20 7.86 -10.64 -1.27
CA PRO A 20 8.17 -11.04 -2.64
C PRO A 20 9.59 -10.64 -3.06
N PRO A 21 10.25 -11.40 -3.95
CA PRO A 21 11.55 -11.00 -4.48
C PRO A 21 11.44 -9.66 -5.19
N GLY A 22 12.37 -8.74 -4.89
CA GLY A 22 12.38 -7.37 -5.40
C GLY A 22 12.57 -6.35 -4.28
N ARG A 23 12.78 -5.09 -4.65
CA ARG A 23 12.85 -3.97 -3.70
C ARG A 23 11.44 -3.42 -3.46
N LEU A 24 11.07 -3.21 -2.20
CA LEU A 24 9.87 -2.45 -1.84
C LEU A 24 10.06 -1.00 -2.28
N ILE A 25 9.19 -0.51 -3.17
CA ILE A 25 9.24 0.87 -3.66
C ILE A 25 8.14 1.72 -3.05
N TYR A 26 6.99 1.14 -2.73
CA TYR A 26 5.85 1.90 -2.24
C TYR A 26 4.94 1.07 -1.35
N GLU A 27 4.38 1.71 -0.32
CA GLU A 27 3.41 1.11 0.59
C GLU A 27 2.27 2.10 0.88
N MET A 28 1.06 1.58 1.08
CA MET A 28 -0.06 2.31 1.68
C MET A 28 -0.51 1.55 2.91
N VAL A 29 -0.56 2.23 4.05
CA VAL A 29 -0.92 1.64 5.36
C VAL A 29 -2.15 2.32 5.90
N VAL A 30 -3.19 1.55 6.22
CA VAL A 30 -4.40 2.05 6.88
C VAL A 30 -4.18 2.15 8.39
N TRP A 31 -4.59 3.27 8.96
CA TRP A 31 -4.53 3.53 10.40
C TRP A 31 -5.93 3.57 11.00
N ALA A 32 -6.07 3.07 12.22
CA ALA A 32 -7.31 3.03 13.00
C ALA A 32 -8.54 2.57 12.17
N PRO A 33 -8.46 1.39 11.50
CA PRO A 33 -9.52 0.89 10.64
C PRO A 33 -10.86 0.81 11.38
N ASP A 34 -11.96 1.09 10.68
CA ASP A 34 -13.33 1.04 11.21
C ASP A 34 -13.62 2.06 12.34
N THR A 35 -12.83 3.13 12.42
CA THR A 35 -13.06 4.24 13.37
C THR A 35 -13.29 5.57 12.65
N ARG A 36 -13.82 6.57 13.36
CA ARG A 36 -13.89 7.96 12.85
C ARG A 36 -12.51 8.60 12.65
N SER A 37 -11.48 7.98 13.21
CA SER A 37 -10.09 8.41 13.07
C SER A 37 -9.34 7.61 12.00
N GLN A 38 -10.05 6.83 11.18
CA GLN A 38 -9.44 6.08 10.09
C GLN A 38 -8.75 7.05 9.14
N GLY A 39 -7.56 6.68 8.69
CA GLY A 39 -6.77 7.38 7.67
C GLY A 39 -5.89 6.38 6.95
N TRP A 40 -5.16 6.82 5.93
CA TRP A 40 -4.10 5.99 5.36
C TRP A 40 -2.92 6.82 4.90
N ARG A 41 -1.74 6.24 5.00
CA ARG A 41 -0.48 6.90 4.69
C ARG A 41 0.24 6.21 3.56
N GLY A 42 0.64 6.99 2.54
CA GLY A 42 1.56 6.55 1.49
C GLY A 42 3.01 6.70 1.92
N LEU A 43 3.81 5.66 1.71
CA LEU A 43 5.25 5.63 1.98
C LEU A 43 5.98 5.26 0.69
N LEU A 44 6.83 6.15 0.19
CA LEU A 44 7.70 5.89 -0.96
C LEU A 44 9.10 5.57 -0.43
N TYR A 45 9.75 4.56 -1.00
CA TYR A 45 11.07 4.11 -0.59
C TYR A 45 12.11 4.36 -1.68
N ASP A 46 13.27 4.87 -1.27
CA ASP A 46 14.42 5.04 -2.16
C ASP A 46 15.11 3.71 -2.50
N THR A 47 16.17 3.77 -3.29
CA THR A 47 16.95 2.60 -3.73
C THR A 47 17.66 1.87 -2.59
N GLU A 48 17.87 2.53 -1.45
CA GLU A 48 18.47 1.95 -0.24
C GLU A 48 17.40 1.34 0.68
N GLY A 49 16.11 1.51 0.36
CA GLY A 49 14.99 1.04 1.16
C GLY A 49 14.59 2.00 2.28
N ASN A 50 15.07 3.24 2.27
CA ASN A 50 14.68 4.25 3.25
C ASN A 50 13.43 5.01 2.78
N PRO A 51 12.52 5.41 3.70
CA PRO A 51 11.40 6.28 3.34
C PRO A 51 11.90 7.63 2.81
N VAL A 52 11.47 7.98 1.60
CA VAL A 52 11.74 9.27 0.97
C VAL A 52 11.17 10.40 1.82
N GLN A 53 12.03 11.37 2.16
CA GLN A 53 11.65 12.60 2.84
C GLN A 53 11.38 13.69 1.80
N ALA A 54 10.20 14.28 1.83
CA ALA A 54 9.80 15.35 0.91
C ALA A 54 8.87 16.33 1.62
N GLU A 55 9.10 17.63 1.41
CA GLU A 55 8.27 18.69 1.98
C GLU A 55 6.83 18.65 1.42
N PRO A 56 5.80 19.04 2.19
CA PRO A 56 4.44 19.09 1.68
C PRO A 56 4.32 19.86 0.36
N GLY A 57 3.65 19.26 -0.62
CA GLY A 57 3.50 19.79 -1.99
C GLY A 57 4.66 19.47 -2.93
N GLN A 58 5.81 19.00 -2.43
CA GLN A 58 6.93 18.58 -3.26
C GLN A 58 6.56 17.35 -4.08
N LYS A 59 7.00 17.33 -5.34
CA LYS A 59 6.87 16.17 -6.23
C LYS A 59 8.14 15.33 -6.26
N VAL A 60 7.98 14.01 -6.34
CA VAL A 60 9.06 13.05 -6.54
C VAL A 60 8.70 12.14 -7.70
N THR A 61 9.56 12.11 -8.72
CA THR A 61 9.40 11.28 -9.91
C THR A 61 10.12 9.95 -9.73
N THR A 62 9.45 8.85 -10.06
CA THR A 62 9.98 7.49 -9.99
C THR A 62 9.60 6.69 -11.23
N LEU A 63 10.18 5.49 -11.40
CA LEU A 63 9.75 4.55 -12.43
C LEU A 63 8.30 4.08 -12.27
N LEU A 64 7.71 4.20 -11.07
CA LEU A 64 6.31 3.87 -10.81
C LEU A 64 5.35 5.03 -11.16
N GLY A 65 5.89 6.21 -11.46
CA GLY A 65 5.16 7.45 -11.73
C GLY A 65 5.55 8.58 -10.77
N ASP A 66 4.84 9.70 -10.91
CA ASP A 66 5.01 10.88 -10.06
C ASP A 66 4.22 10.76 -8.75
N PHE A 67 4.85 11.17 -7.66
CA PHE A 67 4.25 11.27 -6.34
C PHE A 67 4.28 12.71 -5.86
N VAL A 68 3.31 13.09 -5.04
CA VAL A 68 3.26 14.36 -4.32
C VAL A 68 3.23 14.07 -2.82
N SER A 69 4.05 14.80 -2.05
CA SER A 69 4.01 14.76 -0.59
C SER A 69 2.78 15.52 -0.09
N VAL A 70 1.89 14.83 0.62
CA VAL A 70 0.69 15.40 1.24
C VAL A 70 0.93 15.44 2.75
N ALA A 71 0.74 16.61 3.36
CA ALA A 71 0.92 16.78 4.81
C ALA A 71 -0.03 15.88 5.62
N CYS A 72 0.47 15.31 6.71
CA CYS A 72 -0.33 14.58 7.69
C CYS A 72 -0.68 15.53 8.84
N GLU A 73 -1.75 16.30 8.70
CA GLU A 73 -2.14 17.30 9.71
C GLU A 73 -2.93 16.66 10.86
N MET A 74 -3.78 15.69 10.53
CA MET A 74 -4.63 14.95 11.45
C MET A 74 -4.42 13.44 11.28
N LEU A 75 -4.70 12.66 12.33
CA LEU A 75 -4.55 11.20 12.33
C LEU A 75 -5.45 10.49 11.31
N TRP A 76 -6.55 11.12 10.89
CA TRP A 76 -7.50 10.58 9.92
C TRP A 76 -7.25 11.05 8.48
N ASP A 77 -6.16 11.79 8.26
CA ASP A 77 -5.86 12.28 6.93
C ASP A 77 -5.40 11.16 6.01
N VAL A 78 -5.71 11.35 4.74
CA VAL A 78 -5.02 10.65 3.65
C VAL A 78 -3.78 11.47 3.32
N CYS A 79 -2.60 10.95 3.67
CA CYS A 79 -1.37 11.73 3.65
C CYS A 79 -0.12 10.92 3.27
N GLY A 80 1.04 11.57 3.30
CA GLY A 80 2.32 10.99 2.90
C GLY A 80 2.58 11.12 1.41
N MET A 81 3.37 10.20 0.85
CA MET A 81 3.68 10.23 -0.58
C MET A 81 2.53 9.62 -1.38
N ILE A 82 1.76 10.44 -2.10
CA ILE A 82 0.59 9.98 -2.86
C ILE A 82 0.89 10.09 -4.35
N ARG A 83 0.63 9.01 -5.10
CA ARG A 83 0.79 9.05 -6.56
C ARG A 83 -0.13 10.11 -7.17
N VAL A 84 0.37 10.92 -8.09
CA VAL A 84 -0.32 12.15 -8.56
C VAL A 84 -1.70 11.84 -9.15
N ASP A 85 -1.84 10.76 -9.91
CA ASP A 85 -3.13 10.33 -10.47
C ASP A 85 -4.10 9.82 -9.40
N MET A 86 -3.60 9.11 -8.37
CA MET A 86 -4.39 8.79 -7.18
C MET A 86 -4.88 10.07 -6.50
N ALA A 87 -4.00 11.06 -6.30
CA ALA A 87 -4.35 12.33 -5.70
C ALA A 87 -5.42 13.09 -6.52
N GLN A 88 -5.37 13.00 -7.85
CA GLN A 88 -6.43 13.57 -8.70
C GLN A 88 -7.73 12.77 -8.60
N TRP A 89 -7.66 11.44 -8.62
CA TRP A 89 -8.81 10.55 -8.54
C TRP A 89 -9.61 10.76 -7.24
N MET A 90 -8.90 10.96 -6.12
CA MET A 90 -9.49 11.22 -4.80
C MET A 90 -10.23 12.56 -4.68
N LYS A 91 -10.08 13.49 -5.63
CA LYS A 91 -10.86 14.74 -5.61
C LYS A 91 -12.35 14.52 -5.88
N THR A 92 -12.70 13.43 -6.56
CA THR A 92 -14.08 13.10 -6.94
C THR A 92 -14.55 11.76 -6.40
N HIS A 93 -13.70 11.04 -5.67
CA HIS A 93 -13.99 9.74 -5.09
C HIS A 93 -13.60 9.70 -3.62
N SER A 94 -14.44 9.10 -2.79
CA SER A 94 -14.10 8.85 -1.39
C SER A 94 -13.09 7.72 -1.31
N THR A 95 -11.91 8.03 -0.79
CA THR A 95 -11.09 7.05 -0.08
C THR A 95 -11.34 7.24 1.41
N ASN A 96 -10.93 6.28 2.23
CA ASN A 96 -11.08 6.33 3.67
C ASN A 96 -12.53 6.19 4.18
N THR A 97 -13.40 5.56 3.40
CA THR A 97 -14.76 5.24 3.85
C THR A 97 -14.70 4.03 4.80
N PRO A 98 -15.19 4.12 6.05
CA PRO A 98 -15.33 2.95 6.92
C PRO A 98 -16.26 1.96 6.22
N SER A 99 -15.73 0.81 5.79
CA SER A 99 -16.57 -0.21 5.18
C SER A 99 -16.93 -1.22 6.27
N ILE A 100 -18.22 -1.42 6.51
CA ILE A 100 -18.68 -2.39 7.53
C ILE A 100 -18.20 -3.79 7.08
N GLY A 101 -17.32 -4.43 7.84
CA GLY A 101 -16.74 -5.75 7.54
C GLY A 101 -15.27 -5.75 7.07
N VAL A 102 -14.61 -4.59 7.00
CA VAL A 102 -13.14 -4.49 6.82
C VAL A 102 -12.40 -4.16 8.12
N SER A 103 -12.93 -4.63 9.25
CA SER A 103 -12.34 -4.44 10.58
C SER A 103 -11.07 -5.28 10.71
N ASN A 104 -9.92 -4.76 10.27
CA ASN A 104 -8.55 -5.20 10.54
C ASN A 104 -7.57 -4.32 9.74
N ASP A 105 -6.28 -4.43 10.03
CA ASP A 105 -5.23 -3.70 9.30
C ASP A 105 -5.24 -4.06 7.80
N TRP A 106 -5.10 -3.03 6.97
CA TRP A 106 -4.94 -3.15 5.52
C TRP A 106 -3.64 -2.51 5.09
N ASP A 107 -2.85 -3.26 4.33
CA ASP A 107 -1.61 -2.78 3.74
C ASP A 107 -1.59 -3.09 2.24
N TYR A 108 -1.12 -2.14 1.47
CA TYR A 108 -0.76 -2.35 0.08
C TYR A 108 0.73 -2.18 -0.08
N ARG A 109 1.40 -3.12 -0.77
CA ARG A 109 2.85 -3.04 -1.05
C ARG A 109 3.12 -3.24 -2.53
N MET A 110 4.04 -2.44 -3.06
CA MET A 110 4.55 -2.52 -4.42
C MET A 110 6.04 -2.81 -4.41
N TYR A 111 6.42 -3.84 -5.15
CA TYR A 111 7.79 -4.27 -5.35
C TYR A 111 8.19 -4.09 -6.80
N VAL A 112 9.48 -3.85 -7.01
CA VAL A 112 10.09 -3.81 -8.34
C VAL A 112 11.33 -4.69 -8.38
N SER A 113 11.52 -5.38 -9.49
CA SER A 113 12.73 -6.15 -9.78
C SER A 113 13.23 -5.84 -11.18
N GLY A 114 14.54 -5.93 -11.38
CA GLY A 114 15.17 -5.53 -12.64
C GLY A 114 14.99 -4.03 -12.92
N GLU A 115 15.17 -3.15 -11.93
CA GLU A 115 14.96 -1.70 -12.08
C GLU A 115 15.82 -1.05 -13.17
N THR A 116 16.98 -1.63 -13.49
CA THR A 116 17.86 -1.18 -14.56
C THR A 116 17.51 -1.79 -15.92
N SER A 117 16.51 -2.68 -15.98
CA SER A 117 16.00 -3.28 -17.22
C SER A 117 15.15 -2.25 -17.98
N PRO A 118 15.12 -2.28 -19.32
CA PRO A 118 14.11 -1.55 -20.09
C PRO A 118 12.68 -2.01 -19.78
N GLU A 119 12.50 -3.19 -19.17
CA GLU A 119 11.22 -3.74 -18.75
C GLU A 119 11.27 -4.14 -17.26
N PRO A 120 11.17 -3.18 -16.32
CA PRO A 120 11.13 -3.49 -14.90
C PRO A 120 9.90 -4.32 -14.56
N GLN A 121 10.08 -5.32 -13.70
CA GLN A 121 9.02 -6.25 -13.32
C GLN A 121 8.41 -5.78 -12.00
N TRP A 122 7.13 -5.43 -12.06
CA TRP A 122 6.35 -4.94 -10.94
C TRP A 122 5.58 -6.08 -10.30
N LYS A 123 5.52 -6.11 -8.97
CA LYS A 123 4.68 -7.05 -8.23
C LYS A 123 4.06 -6.34 -7.05
N SER A 124 2.75 -6.43 -6.91
CA SER A 124 2.06 -5.87 -5.76
C SER A 124 1.34 -6.92 -4.93
N THR A 125 1.19 -6.62 -3.65
CA THR A 125 0.46 -7.44 -2.68
C THR A 125 -0.50 -6.55 -1.91
N LEU A 126 -1.71 -7.05 -1.71
CA LEU A 126 -2.69 -6.46 -0.81
C LEU A 126 -2.80 -7.38 0.40
N VAL A 127 -2.69 -6.84 1.61
CA VAL A 127 -2.69 -7.58 2.86
C VAL A 127 -3.87 -7.10 3.69
N HIS A 128 -4.62 -8.03 4.25
CA HIS A 128 -5.73 -7.77 5.16
C HIS A 128 -5.59 -8.70 6.37
N ALA A 129 -5.61 -8.15 7.57
CA ALA A 129 -5.44 -8.92 8.82
C ALA A 129 -4.18 -9.81 8.81
N GLY A 130 -3.07 -9.27 8.29
CA GLY A 130 -1.80 -9.99 8.15
C GLY A 130 -1.75 -11.07 7.06
N SER A 131 -2.83 -11.26 6.30
CA SER A 131 -2.94 -12.26 5.23
C SER A 131 -3.00 -11.61 3.85
N GLU A 132 -2.21 -12.09 2.89
CA GLU A 132 -2.31 -11.60 1.51
C GLU A 132 -3.66 -11.97 0.91
N VAL A 133 -4.34 -10.98 0.35
CA VAL A 133 -5.55 -11.13 -0.45
C VAL A 133 -5.10 -11.58 -1.85
N PRO A 134 -5.41 -12.81 -2.27
CA PRO A 134 -4.96 -13.31 -3.57
C PRO A 134 -5.61 -12.49 -4.70
N PRO A 135 -4.85 -12.09 -5.75
CA PRO A 135 -5.38 -11.40 -6.91
C PRO A 135 -6.56 -12.15 -7.55
N ASN A 136 -7.66 -11.45 -7.82
CA ASN A 136 -8.87 -11.99 -8.45
C ASN A 136 -9.36 -11.08 -9.59
N THR A 137 -10.25 -11.57 -10.47
CA THR A 137 -10.87 -10.79 -11.56
C THR A 137 -11.89 -9.76 -11.06
N THR A 138 -12.44 -9.94 -9.86
CA THR A 138 -13.34 -8.96 -9.22
C THR A 138 -12.53 -7.91 -8.45
N PRO A 139 -12.83 -6.60 -8.61
CA PRO A 139 -12.26 -5.57 -7.76
C PRO A 139 -12.56 -5.80 -6.27
N VAL A 140 -11.67 -5.33 -5.41
CA VAL A 140 -11.81 -5.38 -3.95
C VAL A 140 -11.89 -3.96 -3.41
N ASP A 141 -12.95 -3.66 -2.67
CA ASP A 141 -13.08 -2.39 -1.96
C ASP A 141 -12.29 -2.43 -0.65
N THR A 142 -11.53 -1.38 -0.39
CA THR A 142 -10.69 -1.23 0.81
C THR A 142 -10.83 0.19 1.38
N PRO A 143 -10.38 0.44 2.62
CA PRO A 143 -10.26 1.80 3.15
C PRO A 143 -9.38 2.73 2.30
N MET A 144 -8.45 2.21 1.50
CA MET A 144 -7.60 2.99 0.58
C MET A 144 -8.29 3.31 -0.76
N GLY A 145 -9.55 2.87 -0.93
CA GLY A 145 -10.27 2.86 -2.20
C GLY A 145 -10.28 1.48 -2.87
N PRO A 146 -10.92 1.35 -4.03
CA PRO A 146 -11.00 0.08 -4.75
C PRO A 146 -9.67 -0.31 -5.39
N PHE A 147 -9.36 -1.61 -5.34
CA PHE A 147 -8.24 -2.25 -6.03
C PHE A 147 -8.75 -3.19 -7.11
N ARG A 148 -8.04 -3.24 -8.23
CA ARG A 148 -8.33 -4.14 -9.35
C ARG A 148 -7.08 -4.92 -9.75
N THR A 149 -7.28 -6.09 -10.33
CA THR A 149 -6.26 -6.72 -11.16
C THR A 149 -6.45 -6.27 -12.60
N GLY A 150 -5.45 -6.45 -13.45
CA GLY A 150 -5.57 -6.18 -14.87
C GLY A 150 -6.50 -7.16 -15.63
N GLY A 151 -6.95 -8.23 -14.98
CA GLY A 151 -7.71 -9.30 -15.64
C GLY A 151 -6.84 -10.16 -16.57
N PRO A 152 -7.44 -11.18 -17.21
CA PRO A 152 -6.69 -12.19 -17.98
C PRO A 152 -5.97 -11.64 -19.23
N ASN A 153 -6.40 -10.49 -19.74
CA ASN A 153 -5.86 -9.86 -20.95
C ASN A 153 -4.98 -8.63 -20.68
N ALA A 154 -4.70 -8.30 -19.40
CA ALA A 154 -3.82 -7.17 -19.11
C ALA A 154 -2.37 -7.44 -19.53
N VAL A 155 -1.77 -6.43 -20.13
CA VAL A 155 -0.35 -6.37 -20.47
C VAL A 155 0.36 -5.38 -19.55
N GLY A 156 1.63 -5.64 -19.25
CA GLY A 156 2.46 -4.78 -18.41
C GLY A 156 2.17 -4.87 -16.91
N TRP A 157 2.48 -3.80 -16.20
CA TRP A 157 2.51 -3.72 -14.73
C TRP A 157 1.19 -4.14 -14.05
N ALA A 158 0.02 -3.78 -14.59
CA ALA A 158 -1.28 -4.06 -13.97
C ALA A 158 -1.71 -5.55 -13.89
N ARG A 159 -0.93 -6.48 -14.47
CA ARG A 159 -1.20 -7.93 -14.42
C ARG A 159 -0.73 -8.58 -13.12
N ALA A 160 0.30 -8.03 -12.48
CA ALA A 160 1.03 -8.69 -11.40
C ALA A 160 0.61 -8.17 -10.02
N GLY A 161 -0.55 -8.64 -9.54
CA GLY A 161 -1.06 -8.30 -8.21
C GLY A 161 -2.27 -7.37 -8.24
N TRP A 162 -2.46 -6.62 -7.15
CA TRP A 162 -3.51 -5.62 -6.97
C TRP A 162 -3.04 -4.21 -7.31
N PHE A 163 -3.91 -3.39 -7.88
CA PHE A 163 -3.57 -2.00 -8.24
C PHE A 163 -4.71 -1.07 -7.85
N PRO A 164 -4.43 0.10 -7.22
CA PRO A 164 -5.46 1.08 -6.96
C PRO A 164 -6.14 1.49 -8.27
N VAL A 165 -7.47 1.56 -8.27
CA VAL A 165 -8.23 1.96 -9.48
C VAL A 165 -7.85 3.37 -9.93
N GLY A 166 -7.47 4.26 -8.99
CA GLY A 166 -7.01 5.61 -9.30
C GLY A 166 -5.65 5.70 -10.00
N TRP A 167 -4.93 4.57 -10.15
CA TRP A 167 -3.63 4.55 -10.82
C TRP A 167 -3.77 4.26 -12.33
N GLN A 168 -3.14 5.11 -13.12
CA GLN A 168 -2.92 4.96 -14.56
C GLN A 168 -1.71 4.06 -14.84
N PRO A 169 -1.47 3.61 -16.08
CA PRO A 169 -0.19 3.00 -16.41
C PRO A 169 1.00 3.95 -16.13
N PRO A 170 2.13 3.46 -15.58
CA PRO A 170 3.37 4.22 -15.53
C PRO A 170 3.76 4.71 -16.92
N PRO A 171 4.51 5.81 -17.03
CA PRO A 171 5.10 6.24 -18.29
C PRO A 171 5.95 5.09 -18.87
N GLN A 172 5.85 4.86 -20.19
CA GLN A 172 6.72 3.94 -20.93
C GLN A 172 8.08 4.58 -21.20
#